data_AF-A0A831UU10-F1
#
_entry.id   AF-A0A831UU10-F1
#
_cell.length_a   1.000
_cell.length_b   1.000
_cell.length_c   1.000
_cell.angle_alpha   90.00
_cell.angle_beta   90.00
_cell.angle_gamma   90.00
#
_symmetry.space_group_name_H-M   'P 1'
#
loop_
_entity.id
_entity.type
_entity.pdbx_description
1 polymer ?
#
loop_
_entity_poly.entity_id
_entity_poly.type
_entity_poly.pdbx_seq_one_letter_code
_entity_poly.pdbx_strand_id
1 'polypeptide(L)' 'MKELEIDLRKYHFSSYNEIYINFKWNIPEYFNIGYAIIDRNIERGLGDRPAIYYLDDEGDRRVLTFGDLKRL' A
#
# COMPACT_ATOMS: atom_id res chain seq x y z
N MET A 1 -7.23 -15.62 4.91
CA MET A 1 -6.13 -14.90 4.21
C MET A 1 -5.13 -14.47 5.27
N LYS A 2 -3.85 -14.84 5.17
CA LYS A 2 -2.82 -14.51 6.18
C LYS A 2 -2.60 -12.99 6.14
N GLU A 3 -2.73 -12.27 7.26
CA GLU A 3 -2.36 -10.84 7.32
C GLU A 3 -0.84 -10.75 7.15
N LEU A 4 -0.40 -10.40 5.93
CA LEU A 4 1.02 -10.23 5.58
C LEU A 4 1.55 -8.84 5.98
N GLU A 5 0.65 -7.94 6.38
CA GLU A 5 0.94 -6.56 6.71
C GLU A 5 0.49 -6.26 8.14
N ILE A 6 1.31 -5.48 8.85
CA ILE A 6 0.99 -5.03 10.20
C ILE A 6 0.24 -3.71 10.08
N ASP A 7 -1.04 -3.73 10.43
CA ASP A 7 -1.82 -2.50 10.53
C ASP A 7 -1.52 -1.80 11.86
N LEU A 8 -0.59 -0.85 11.82
CA LEU A 8 -0.21 -0.02 12.97
C LEU A 8 -1.40 0.71 13.61
N ARG A 9 -2.48 0.97 12.86
CA ARG A 9 -3.68 1.67 13.36
C ARG A 9 -4.50 0.81 14.32
N LYS A 10 -4.29 -0.51 14.34
CA LYS A 10 -4.94 -1.43 15.28
C LYS A 10 -4.30 -1.42 16.67
N TYR A 11 -3.16 -0.76 16.82
CA TYR A 11 -2.42 -0.69 18.08
C TYR A 11 -2.51 0.71 18.69
N HIS A 12 -2.74 0.76 19.99
CA HIS A 12 -2.72 2.01 20.74
C HIS A 12 -1.32 2.19 21.33
N PHE A 13 -0.67 3.31 21.02
CA PHE A 13 0.65 3.64 21.54
C PHE A 13 0.61 5.06 22.11
N SER A 14 1.33 5.26 23.21
CA SER A 14 1.41 6.53 23.96
C SER A 14 2.69 7.31 23.69
N SER A 15 3.70 6.68 23.06
CA SER A 15 4.98 7.32 22.74
C SER A 15 5.67 6.68 21.53
N TYR A 16 6.60 7.41 20.92
CA TYR A 16 7.48 6.87 19.87
C TYR A 16 8.31 5.67 20.37
N ASN A 17 8.83 5.74 21.60
CA ASN A 17 9.66 4.69 22.17
C ASN A 17 8.90 3.35 22.30
N GLU A 18 7.60 3.44 22.64
CA GLU A 18 6.72 2.27 22.71
C GLU A 18 6.54 1.62 21.33
N ILE A 19 6.34 2.41 20.28
CA ILE A 19 6.25 1.90 18.89
C ILE A 19 7.57 1.24 18.49
N TYR A 20 8.70 1.92 18.73
CA TYR A 20 10.02 1.46 18.32
C TYR A 20 10.40 0.09 18.91
N ILE A 21 10.11 -0.13 20.21
CA ILE A 21 10.45 -1.38 20.89
C ILE A 21 9.51 -2.52 20.48
N ASN A 22 8.22 -2.23 20.31
CA ASN A 22 7.17 -3.25 20.15
C ASN A 22 6.88 -3.61 18.69
N PHE A 23 7.11 -2.71 17.74
CA PHE A 23 6.87 -3.00 16.34
C PHE A 23 7.83 -4.07 15.80
N LYS A 24 7.28 -5.10 15.14
CA LYS A 24 8.05 -6.24 14.61
C LYS A 24 7.56 -6.59 13.22
N TRP A 25 8.39 -6.42 12.19
CA TRP A 25 8.05 -6.85 10.83
C TRP A 25 7.77 -8.36 10.76
N ASN A 26 6.66 -8.73 10.15
CA ASN A 26 6.37 -10.12 9.78
C ASN A 26 6.80 -10.35 8.33
N ILE A 27 8.10 -10.60 8.12
CA ILE A 27 8.68 -10.71 6.78
C ILE A 27 8.41 -12.12 6.23
N PRO A 28 7.69 -12.27 5.10
CA PRO A 28 7.48 -13.57 4.48
C PRO A 28 8.74 -14.06 3.75
N GLU A 29 8.85 -15.38 3.54
CA GLU A 29 9.94 -16.01 2.76
C GLU A 29 10.03 -15.45 1.34
N TYR A 30 8.88 -15.18 0.72
CA TYR A 30 8.77 -14.52 -0.58
C TYR A 30 7.89 -13.28 -0.47
N PHE A 31 8.38 -12.17 -1.00
CA PHE A 31 7.64 -10.92 -1.07
C PHE A 31 7.71 -10.35 -2.48
N ASN A 32 6.55 -9.96 -3.02
CA ASN A 32 6.45 -9.23 -4.28
C ASN A 32 5.69 -7.93 -4.01
N ILE A 33 6.38 -6.80 -4.18
CA ILE A 33 5.82 -5.48 -3.93
C ILE A 33 4.73 -5.10 -4.94
N GLY A 34 4.86 -5.52 -6.20
CA GLY A 34 3.84 -5.31 -7.24
C GLY A 34 2.53 -5.98 -6.84
N TYR A 35 2.59 -7.25 -6.43
CA TYR A 35 1.39 -7.95 -5.94
C TYR A 35 0.81 -7.30 -4.67
N ALA A 36 1.66 -6.99 -3.69
CA ALA A 36 1.20 -6.46 -2.40
C ALA A 36 0.49 -5.10 -2.54
N ILE A 37 1.00 -4.23 -3.43
CA ILE A 37 0.49 -2.86 -3.59
C ILE A 37 -0.54 -2.74 -4.72
N ILE A 38 -0.38 -3.43 -5.84
CA ILE A 38 -1.26 -3.28 -7.01
C ILE A 38 -2.30 -4.40 -7.04
N ASP A 39 -1.88 -5.64 -7.34
CA ASP A 39 -2.80 -6.76 -7.59
C ASP A 39 -3.75 -7.02 -6.43
N ARG A 40 -3.24 -7.02 -5.19
CA ARG A 40 -4.06 -7.27 -4.00
C ARG A 40 -5.13 -6.20 -3.79
N ASN A 41 -4.85 -4.93 -4.11
CA ASN A 41 -5.88 -3.88 -4.01
C ASN A 41 -6.96 -4.07 -5.08
N ILE A 42 -6.60 -4.51 -6.29
CA ILE A 42 -7.57 -4.88 -7.33
C ILE A 42 -8.43 -6.06 -6.88
N GLU A 43 -7.83 -7.13 -6.33
CA GLU A 43 -8.54 -8.29 -5.78
C GLU A 43 -9.52 -7.91 -4.66
N ARG A 44 -9.24 -6.83 -3.92
CA ARG A 44 -10.13 -6.25 -2.89
C ARG A 44 -11.24 -5.36 -3.46
N GLY A 45 -11.39 -5.28 -4.78
CA GLY A 45 -12.39 -4.44 -5.45
C GLY A 45 -12.03 -2.96 -5.51
N LEU A 46 -10.75 -2.61 -5.32
CA LEU A 46 -10.26 -1.23 -5.37
C LEU A 46 -9.61 -0.88 -6.72
N GLY A 47 -9.86 -1.69 -7.77
CA GLY A 47 -9.23 -1.49 -9.08
C GLY A 47 -9.45 -0.10 -9.67
N ASP A 48 -10.65 0.46 -9.53
CA ASP A 48 -11.00 1.78 -10.05
C ASP A 48 -10.63 2.93 -9.09
N ARG A 49 -10.04 2.63 -7.93
CA ARG A 49 -9.60 3.67 -6.99
C ARG A 49 -8.35 4.37 -7.53
N PRO A 50 -8.26 5.70 -7.43
CA PRO A 50 -7.03 6.44 -7.70
C PRO A 50 -5.84 5.92 -6.88
N ALA A 51 -4.72 5.67 -7.56
CA ALA A 51 -3.47 5.22 -6.96
C ALA A 51 -2.37 6.29 -7.09
N ILE A 52 -2.26 6.95 -8.25
CA ILE A 52 -1.27 8.00 -8.51
C ILE A 52 -1.98 9.23 -9.09
N TYR A 53 -1.69 10.40 -8.51
CA TYR A 53 -1.96 11.69 -9.13
C TYR A 53 -0.65 12.20 -9.73
N TYR A 54 -0.55 12.21 -11.06
CA TYR A 54 0.57 12.77 -11.80
C TYR A 54 0.26 14.22 -12.17
N LEU A 55 1.19 15.12 -11.88
CA LEU A 55 1.16 16.52 -12.32
C LEU A 55 2.57 16.92 -12.76
N ASP A 56 2.68 17.69 -13.85
CA ASP A 56 3.94 18.31 -14.26
C ASP A 56 3.83 19.83 -14.47
N ASP A 57 4.97 20.46 -14.74
CA ASP A 57 5.12 21.91 -14.88
C ASP A 57 4.53 22.44 -16.20
N GLU A 58 4.31 21.57 -17.20
CA GLU A 58 3.62 21.92 -18.45
C GLU A 58 2.09 21.87 -18.30
N GLY A 59 1.61 21.44 -17.13
CA GLY A 59 0.20 21.40 -16.78
C GLY A 59 -0.49 20.08 -17.12
N ASP A 60 0.24 19.03 -17.49
CA ASP A 60 -0.35 17.69 -17.63
C ASP A 60 -0.79 17.19 -16.27
N ARG A 61 -1.97 16.56 -16.25
CA ARG A 61 -2.60 16.03 -15.04
C ARG A 61 -3.25 14.70 -15.36
N ARG A 62 -2.79 13.64 -14.71
CA ARG A 62 -3.34 12.29 -14.90
C ARG A 62 -3.63 11.66 -13.55
N VAL A 63 -4.74 10.93 -13.50
CA VAL A 63 -5.07 10.08 -12.36
C VAL A 63 -4.97 8.64 -12.86
N LEU A 64 -4.03 7.88 -12.32
CA LEU A 64 -3.87 6.46 -12.61
C LEU A 64 -4.53 5.67 -11.49
N THR A 65 -5.43 4.78 -11.86
CA THR A 65 -6.06 3.82 -10.94
C THR A 65 -5.17 2.61 -10.71
N PHE A 66 -5.44 1.79 -9.70
CA PHE A 66 -4.74 0.51 -9.53
C PHE A 66 -4.89 -0.39 -10.78
N GLY A 67 -6.07 -0.37 -11.41
CA GLY A 67 -6.32 -1.09 -12.66
C GLY A 67 -5.45 -0.59 -13.82
N ASP A 68 -5.22 0.72 -13.92
CA ASP A 68 -4.31 1.28 -14.93
C ASP A 68 -2.87 0.80 -14.69
N LEU A 69 -2.41 0.83 -13.45
CA LEU A 69 -1.04 0.40 -13.10
C LEU A 69 -0.78 -1.08 -13.42
N LYS A 70 -1.79 -1.95 -13.32
CA LYS A 70 -1.66 -3.37 -13.68
C LYS A 70 -1.51 -3.61 -15.18
N ARG A 71 -1.97 -2.66 -16.02
CA ARG A 71 -1.95 -2.79 -17.49
C ARG A 71 -0.67 -2.21 -18.12
N LEU A 72 0.13 -1.48 -17.36
CA LEU A 72 1.44 -0.96 -17.78
C LEU A 72 2.48 -2.09 -17.84
#